data_AF-A0A1F9CGM1-F1
#
_entry.id   AF-A0A1F9CGM1-F1
#
_cell.length_a   1.000
_cell.length_b   1.000
_cell.length_c   1.000
_cell.angle_alpha   90.00
_cell.angle_beta   90.00
_cell.angle_gamma   90.00
#
_symmetry.space_group_name_H-M   'P 1'
#
loop_
_entity.id
_entity.type
_entity.pdbx_description
1 polymer ?
#
loop_
_entity_poly.entity_id
_entity_poly.type
_entity_poly.pdbx_seq_one_letter_code
_entity_poly.pdbx_strand_id
1 'polypeptide(L)' 'MAHLGMIQTPDGKRSPVNLPAAKDSIDILVILQEKTKGNLTSEENEVMGEGLYHLRMAYLAVLNAGQGAGGKEK' A
#
# COMPACT_ATOMS: atom_id res chain seq x y z
N MET A 1 5.13 -2.83 -1.92
CA MET A 1 6.19 -1.85 -2.26
C MET A 1 6.24 -1.48 -3.75
N ALA A 2 5.93 -2.39 -4.68
CA ALA A 2 5.93 -2.10 -6.13
C ALA A 2 4.94 -0.99 -6.56
N HIS A 3 3.72 -0.99 -6.03
CA HIS A 3 2.67 -0.06 -6.47
C HIS A 3 2.72 1.33 -5.83
N LEU A 4 3.60 1.53 -4.84
CA LEU A 4 3.78 2.80 -4.13
C LEU A 4 4.89 3.67 -4.75
N GLY A 5 5.39 3.31 -5.93
CA GLY A 5 6.48 4.04 -6.59
C GLY A 5 7.84 3.93 -5.89
N MET A 6 7.96 3.04 -4.89
CA MET A 6 9.19 2.80 -4.11
C MET A 6 10.17 1.83 -4.79
N ILE A 7 9.78 1.23 -5.93
CA ILE A 7 10.68 0.45 -6.77
C ILE A 7 11.12 1.35 -7.93
N GLN A 8 12.43 1.62 -7.98
CA GLN A 8 13.06 2.28 -9.12
C GLN A 8 13.09 1.30 -10.29
N THR A 9 12.58 1.70 -11.45
CA THR A 9 12.78 0.92 -12.67
C THR A 9 14.27 1.00 -13.08
N PRO A 10 14.79 0.04 -13.88
CA PRO A 10 16.17 0.08 -14.37
C PRO A 10 16.55 1.39 -15.08
N ASP A 11 15.55 2.14 -15.58
CA ASP A 11 15.69 3.46 -16.21
C ASP A 11 15.76 4.64 -15.23
N GLY A 12 15.83 4.41 -13.91
CA GLY A 12 15.93 5.47 -12.90
C GLY A 12 14.65 6.31 -12.71
N LYS A 13 13.55 5.95 -13.39
CA LYS A 13 12.25 6.60 -13.22
C LYS A 13 11.50 5.97 -12.04
N ARG A 14 10.90 6.80 -11.19
CA ARG A 14 9.98 6.32 -10.15
C ARG A 14 8.78 5.69 -10.85
N SER A 15 8.46 4.44 -10.49
CA SER A 15 7.28 3.76 -11.03
C SER A 15 6.03 4.63 -10.80
N PRO A 16 5.13 4.79 -11.79
CA PRO A 16 3.96 5.64 -11.64
C PRO A 16 3.15 5.15 -10.44
N VAL A 17 2.92 6.05 -9.48
CA VAL A 17 2.15 5.76 -8.29
C VAL A 17 0.72 5.45 -8.73
N ASN A 18 0.28 4.21 -8.52
CA ASN A 18 -1.10 3.81 -8.77
C ASN A 18 -1.84 3.70 -7.44
N LEU A 19 -2.36 4.83 -6.97
CA LEU A 19 -3.15 4.91 -5.73
C LEU A 19 -4.39 3.98 -5.79
N PRO A 20 -5.18 3.91 -6.87
CA PRO A 20 -6.28 2.94 -6.96
C PRO A 20 -5.84 1.49 -6.71
N ALA A 21 -4.80 1.01 -7.40
CA ALA A 21 -4.30 -0.36 -7.24
C ALA A 21 -3.73 -0.63 -5.84
N ALA A 22 -3.09 0.37 -5.22
CA ALA A 22 -2.60 0.28 -3.84
C ALA A 22 -3.76 0.18 -2.84
N LYS A 23 -4.85 0.93 -3.06
CA LYS A 23 -6.07 0.85 -2.24
C LYS A 23 -6.72 -0.53 -2.37
N ASP A 24 -6.91 -1.04 -3.59
CA ASP A 24 -7.51 -2.36 -3.81
C ASP A 24 -6.70 -3.47 -3.14
N SER A 25 -5.37 -3.38 -3.17
CA SER A 25 -4.48 -4.31 -2.47
C SER A 25 -4.67 -4.26 -0.95
N ILE A 26 -4.81 -3.07 -0.37
CA ILE A 26 -5.07 -2.90 1.07
C ILE A 26 -6.46 -3.45 1.42
N ASP A 27 -7.47 -3.18 0.61
CA ASP A 27 -8.85 -3.64 0.84
C ASP A 27 -8.93 -5.17 0.81
N ILE A 28 -8.23 -5.83 -0.11
CA ILE A 28 -8.14 -7.30 -0.14
C ILE A 28 -7.50 -7.83 1.13
N LEU A 29 -6.42 -7.22 1.61
CA LEU A 29 -5.76 -7.62 2.86
C LEU A 29 -6.65 -7.43 4.09
N VAL A 30 -7.48 -6.37 4.11
CA VAL A 30 -8.49 -6.17 5.16
C VAL A 30 -9.55 -7.27 5.12
N ILE A 31 -10.07 -7.59 3.94
CA ILE A 31 -11.06 -8.69 3.78
C ILE A 31 -10.47 -10.02 4.24
N LEU A 32 -9.19 -10.28 3.92
CA LEU A 32 -8.50 -11.48 4.39
C LEU A 32 -8.37 -11.49 5.91
N GLN A 33 -7.95 -10.38 6.54
CA GLN A 33 -7.87 -10.27 8.00
C GLN A 33 -9.23 -10.55 8.66
N GLU A 34 -10.32 -10.00 8.11
CA GLU A 34 -11.66 -10.24 8.63
C GLU A 34 -12.09 -11.70 8.49
N LYS A 35 -11.78 -12.34 7.36
CA LYS A 35 -12.09 -13.76 7.11
C LYS A 35 -11.22 -14.72 7.92
N THR A 36 -10.00 -14.34 8.26
CA THR A 36 -9.08 -15.16 9.06
C THR A 36 -9.21 -14.90 10.56
N LYS A 37 -9.99 -13.89 10.97
CA LYS A 37 -10.24 -13.58 12.38
C LYS A 37 -10.79 -14.80 13.13
N GLY A 38 -10.08 -15.22 14.18
CA GLY A 38 -10.38 -16.41 14.97
C GLY A 38 -9.63 -17.68 14.54
N ASN A 39 -8.97 -17.68 13.38
CA ASN A 39 -8.04 -18.73 12.94
C ASN A 39 -6.57 -18.31 13.05
N LEU A 40 -6.30 -17.03 13.32
CA LEU A 40 -4.96 -16.49 13.51
C LEU A 40 -4.49 -16.63 14.95
N THR A 41 -3.23 -17.00 15.12
CA THR A 41 -2.51 -16.90 16.40
C THR A 41 -2.30 -15.43 16.82
N SER A 42 -1.89 -15.19 18.06
CA SER A 42 -1.60 -13.83 18.54
C SER A 42 -0.51 -13.14 17.71
N GLU A 43 0.56 -13.87 17.37
CA GLU A 43 1.67 -13.35 16.56
C GLU A 43 1.22 -13.03 15.13
N GLU A 44 0.42 -13.89 14.49
CA GLU A 44 -0.08 -13.64 13.14
C GLU A 44 -1.04 -12.44 13.10
N ASN A 45 -1.88 -12.26 14.13
CA ASN A 45 -2.74 -11.08 14.24
C ASN A 45 -1.93 -9.79 14.38
N GLU A 46 -0.87 -9.82 15.17
CA GLU A 46 0.01 -8.67 15.40
C GLU A 46 0.74 -8.28 14.12
N VAL A 47 1.36 -9.26 13.44
CA VAL A 47 2.03 -9.04 12.14
C VAL A 47 1.06 -8.53 11.07
N MET A 48 -0.16 -9.08 11.01
CA MET A 48 -1.16 -8.66 10.03
C MET A 48 -1.69 -7.25 10.33
N GLY A 49 -1.85 -6.91 11.61
CA GLY A 49 -2.24 -5.57 12.07
C GLY A 49 -1.16 -4.52 11.79
N GLU A 50 0.09 -4.80 12.17
CA GLU A 50 1.23 -3.91 11.90
C GLU A 50 1.48 -3.73 10.40
N GLY A 51 1.40 -4.82 9.62
CA GLY A 51 1.54 -4.77 8.17
C GLY A 51 0.46 -3.89 7.51
N LEU A 52 -0.80 -4.06 7.89
CA LEU A 52 -1.90 -3.22 7.41
C LEU A 52 -1.74 -1.76 7.83
N TYR A 53 -1.28 -1.51 9.06
CA TYR A 53 -1.02 -0.16 9.54
C TYR A 53 0.07 0.53 8.71
N HIS A 54 1.21 -0.13 8.49
CA HIS A 54 2.29 0.41 7.66
C HIS A 54 1.86 0.66 6.22
N LEU A 55 1.08 -0.24 5.62
CA LEU A 55 0.56 -0.07 4.27
C LEU A 55 -0.42 1.11 4.18
N ARG A 56 -1.33 1.28 5.15
CA ARG A 56 -2.22 2.44 5.23
C ARG A 56 -1.45 3.74 5.41
N MET A 57 -0.44 3.76 6.28
CA MET A 57 0.39 4.94 6.49
C MET A 57 1.19 5.32 5.25
N ALA A 58 1.78 4.33 4.57
CA ALA A 58 2.47 4.56 3.31
C ALA A 58 1.50 5.05 2.22
N TYR A 59 0.29 4.51 2.16
CA TYR A 59 -0.76 4.98 1.25
C TYR A 59 -1.14 6.44 1.53
N LEU A 60 -1.36 6.81 2.78
CA LEU A 60 -1.69 8.19 3.17
C LEU A 60 -0.53 9.15 2.89
N ALA A 61 0.71 8.76 3.17
CA ALA A 61 1.88 9.56 2.86
C ALA A 61 1.99 9.85 1.36
N VAL A 62 1.73 8.83 0.53
CA VAL A 62 1.76 8.96 -0.93
C VAL A 62 0.53 9.69 -1.47
N LEU A 63 -0.65 9.53 -0.87
CA LEU A 63 -1.86 10.28 -1.21
C LEU A 63 -1.66 11.79 -0.94
N ASN A 64 -1.06 12.12 0.21
CA ASN A 64 -0.72 13.49 0.58
C ASN A 64 0.41 14.07 -0.30
N ALA A 65 1.42 13.27 -0.66
CA ALA A 65 2.49 13.68 -1.57
C ALA A 65 2.02 13.82 -3.02
N GLY A 66 1.06 13.00 -3.46
CA GLY A 66 0.47 12.98 -4.80
C GLY A 66 -0.41 14.20 -5.09
N GLN A 67 -0.97 14.85 -4.06
CA GLN A 67 -1.63 16.16 -4.21
C GLN A 67 -0.65 17.28 -4.64
N GLY A 68 0.67 17.06 -4.59
CA GLY A 68 1.69 17.99 -5.08
C GLY A 68 2.30 17.65 -6.46
N ALA A 69 1.94 16.53 -7.09
CA ALA A 69 2.65 16.01 -8.27
C ALA A 69 1.73 15.60 -9.44
N GLY A 70 0.57 16.24 -9.58
CA GLY A 70 -0.27 16.16 -10.80
C GLY A 70 0.29 16.95 -12.00
N GLY A 71 1.61 16.96 -12.17
CA GLY A 71 2.32 17.80 -13.14
C GLY A 71 3.09 16.99 -14.17
N LYS A 72 2.44 16.76 -15.31
CA LYS A 72 2.99 16.36 -16.61
C LYS A 72 3.37 14.88 -16.77
N GLU A 73 2.62 14.21 -17.64
CA GLU A 73 3.21 13.53 -18.79
C GLU A 73 2.27 13.78 -19.99
N LYS A 74 2.83 14.47 -21.00
CA LYS A 74 2.27 14.66 -22.35
C LYS A 74 2.81 13.54 -23.23
#